data_AF-A0A2U8E170-F1
#
_entry.id   AF-A0A2U8E170-F1
#
_cell.length_a   1.000
_cell.length_b   1.000
_cell.length_c   1.000
_cell.angle_alpha   90.00
_cell.angle_beta   90.00
_cell.angle_gamma   90.00
#
_symmetry.space_group_name_H-M   'P 1'
#
loop_
_entity.id
_entity.type
_entity.pdbx_description
1 polymer ?
#
loop_
_entity_poly.entity_id
_entity_poly.type
_entity_poly.pdbx_seq_one_letter_code
_entity_poly.pdbx_strand_id
1 'polypeptide(L)'
;MPDCSSPERRTKLWCCRPRVKIALFCPVFPRLMPSLIAKLKILILAVVLLFAGIATNTAHGSGEWLRLSSEHFDLLSCAPERESKILLIRLEQFRATFFALFPQARTYYKRPYIIVFDSPEQFSAHLPLYKGKSRENVAGIFMESPVSSRIILQNATIFEGLRTVYHEYVHSLVAAMGLRPPLYINEGLAEVFSTFSSRRETVSLGTAPSWHLRALRESKWLPFETVFTVDTNSPYYNETKHARMFYAQSWVFMHYIICGQNTGLMKADRLDVFTNLCETPGVSTADALQQAFGLNQKKLSRTLKSYASGGRYTVVNRKVPVGSILKQITSKPADSLEHEMELITVKGRTDRAHDAEFQLLQLSERNPKNPRIYELLAEVRAAGNNPAAAHEYWRKAVENNSTNPLAYVWFLRSSREVENSSLKRIMPGFVSTELRKLVDRALELAPDCMEAYELLAMIESQSPEIRVEKINKVLEALSSMRHRSKTYHALAIIYWRLKRYADAEAVIKVMSVDPRTDYKAKRAAREVLREIARETGKPVPAPLPPKI
;
A
#
# COMPACT_ATOMS: atom_id res chain seq x y z
N MET A 1 55.55 46.49 -19.84
CA MET A 1 57.03 46.43 -19.89
C MET A 1 57.52 45.59 -18.72
N PRO A 2 58.53 44.73 -18.89
CA PRO A 2 58.74 43.96 -20.13
C PRO A 2 59.17 42.50 -19.89
N ASP A 3 59.10 41.68 -20.95
CA ASP A 3 60.09 40.68 -21.40
C ASP A 3 60.48 39.48 -20.49
N CYS A 4 60.95 38.32 -20.97
CA CYS A 4 61.05 37.71 -22.33
C CYS A 4 61.13 36.15 -22.15
N SER A 5 61.19 35.26 -23.14
CA SER A 5 61.27 35.32 -24.62
C SER A 5 60.71 34.03 -25.26
N SER A 6 60.60 34.00 -26.59
CA SER A 6 60.50 32.79 -27.45
C SER A 6 61.93 32.43 -27.99
N PRO A 7 62.18 31.52 -28.97
CA PRO A 7 61.28 30.74 -29.82
C PRO A 7 61.70 29.27 -30.16
N GLU A 8 60.89 28.67 -31.05
CA GLU A 8 61.17 27.63 -32.05
C GLU A 8 62.40 26.70 -31.93
N ARG A 9 62.16 25.40 -32.16
CA ARG A 9 63.12 24.56 -32.90
C ARG A 9 62.43 23.73 -33.98
N ARG A 10 62.45 24.26 -35.21
CA ARG A 10 62.20 23.48 -36.42
C ARG A 10 63.38 22.55 -36.67
N THR A 11 63.13 21.30 -37.06
CA THR A 11 64.12 20.50 -37.79
C THR A 11 63.47 19.97 -39.06
N LYS A 12 63.98 20.41 -40.22
CA LYS A 12 63.70 19.81 -41.53
C LYS A 12 64.81 18.81 -41.81
N LEU A 13 64.46 17.55 -42.05
CA LEU A 13 65.34 16.62 -42.75
C LEU A 13 64.58 15.95 -43.90
N TRP A 14 65.13 16.25 -45.07
CA TRP A 14 64.79 15.90 -46.43
C TRP A 14 64.79 14.39 -46.78
N CYS A 15 64.04 14.10 -47.84
CA CYS A 15 64.29 13.07 -48.87
C CYS A 15 64.51 11.59 -48.47
N CYS A 16 63.51 10.76 -48.80
CA CYS A 16 63.62 9.90 -49.99
C CYS A 16 62.25 9.46 -50.53
N ARG A 17 62.06 9.53 -51.86
CA ARG A 17 60.88 8.99 -52.56
C ARG A 17 61.20 7.62 -53.19
N PRO A 18 60.42 6.56 -52.95
CA PRO A 18 60.33 5.44 -53.87
C PRO A 18 59.38 5.80 -55.02
N ARG A 19 59.80 5.61 -56.28
CA ARG A 19 58.91 5.68 -57.45
C ARG A 19 58.05 4.40 -57.49
N VAL A 20 56.77 4.49 -57.13
CA VAL A 20 55.79 3.44 -57.48
C VAL A 20 55.28 3.72 -58.89
N LYS A 21 55.49 2.78 -59.82
CA LYS A 21 54.91 2.84 -61.16
C LYS A 21 53.40 2.59 -61.06
N ILE A 22 52.59 3.56 -61.46
CA ILE A 22 51.15 3.35 -61.65
C ILE A 22 50.96 2.54 -62.94
N ALA A 23 50.68 1.25 -62.80
CA ALA A 23 50.19 0.44 -63.90
C ALA A 23 48.67 0.71 -64.04
N LEU A 24 48.27 1.31 -65.16
CA LEU A 24 46.86 1.45 -65.53
C LEU A 24 46.28 0.07 -65.91
N PHE A 25 45.83 -0.68 -64.91
CA PHE A 25 44.96 -1.82 -65.14
C PHE A 25 43.57 -1.31 -65.53
N CYS A 26 43.19 -1.51 -66.79
CA CYS A 26 41.84 -1.27 -67.27
C CYS A 26 40.92 -2.42 -66.82
N PRO A 27 39.91 -2.20 -65.96
CA PRO A 27 38.97 -3.25 -65.62
C PRO A 27 37.96 -3.40 -66.76
N VAL A 28 38.13 -4.47 -67.55
CA VAL A 28 37.08 -4.93 -68.47
C VAL A 28 35.92 -5.45 -67.62
N PHE A 29 34.95 -4.59 -67.34
CA PHE A 29 33.69 -5.00 -66.71
C PHE A 29 32.92 -5.90 -67.69
N PRO A 30 32.62 -7.17 -67.35
CA PRO A 30 31.68 -7.95 -68.12
C PRO A 30 30.30 -7.27 -68.06
N ARG A 31 29.66 -7.09 -69.21
CA ARG A 31 28.27 -6.59 -69.28
C ARG A 31 27.36 -7.60 -68.57
N LEU A 32 27.04 -7.32 -67.31
CA LEU A 32 26.00 -8.03 -66.57
C LEU A 32 24.69 -7.97 -67.37
N MET A 33 24.12 -9.13 -67.68
CA MET A 33 22.88 -9.21 -68.44
C MET A 33 21.76 -8.43 -67.71
N PRO A 34 20.91 -7.69 -68.44
CA PRO A 34 19.86 -6.86 -67.82
C PRO A 34 18.88 -7.66 -66.94
N SER A 35 18.73 -8.97 -67.19
CA SER A 35 17.96 -9.90 -66.35
C SER A 35 18.55 -10.10 -64.95
N LEU A 36 19.87 -10.03 -64.78
CA LEU A 36 20.52 -10.16 -63.46
C LEU A 36 20.34 -8.88 -62.64
N ILE A 37 20.44 -7.72 -63.28
CA ILE A 37 20.22 -6.41 -62.65
C ILE A 37 18.75 -6.27 -62.20
N ALA A 38 17.80 -6.74 -63.02
CA ALA A 38 16.38 -6.78 -62.66
C ALA A 38 16.12 -7.70 -61.44
N LYS A 39 16.67 -8.92 -61.44
CA LYS A 39 16.54 -9.85 -60.31
C LYS A 39 17.20 -9.32 -59.02
N LEU A 40 18.36 -8.65 -59.12
CA LEU A 40 19.02 -8.04 -57.97
C LEU A 40 18.22 -6.85 -57.41
N LYS A 41 17.61 -6.03 -58.27
CA LYS A 41 16.70 -4.96 -57.83
C LYS A 41 15.46 -5.50 -57.13
N ILE A 42 14.86 -6.59 -57.63
CA ILE A 42 13.72 -7.26 -56.97
C ILE A 42 14.14 -7.84 -55.62
N LEU A 43 15.31 -8.47 -55.53
CA LEU A 43 15.82 -9.01 -54.26
C LEU A 43 16.12 -7.91 -53.23
N ILE A 44 16.73 -6.80 -53.65
CA ILE A 44 16.97 -5.64 -52.77
C ILE A 44 15.64 -5.02 -52.33
N LEU A 45 14.67 -4.85 -53.23
CA LEU A 45 13.35 -4.32 -52.89
C LEU A 45 12.59 -5.25 -51.94
N ALA A 46 12.68 -6.57 -52.14
CA ALA A 46 12.09 -7.57 -51.25
C ALA A 46 12.76 -7.56 -49.86
N VAL A 47 14.08 -7.42 -49.77
CA VAL A 47 14.79 -7.28 -48.49
C VAL A 47 14.46 -5.96 -47.79
N VAL A 48 14.34 -4.85 -48.53
CA VAL A 48 13.89 -3.56 -47.97
C VAL A 48 12.45 -3.64 -47.46
N LEU A 49 11.55 -4.33 -48.17
CA LEU A 49 10.18 -4.58 -47.71
C LEU A 49 10.13 -5.54 -46.50
N LEU A 50 11.00 -6.55 -46.45
CA LEU A 50 11.11 -7.45 -45.28
C LEU A 50 11.60 -6.71 -44.03
N PHE A 51 12.56 -5.79 -44.18
CA PHE A 51 13.04 -4.95 -43.07
C PHE A 51 12.03 -3.85 -42.68
N ALA A 52 11.29 -3.29 -43.65
CA ALA A 52 10.21 -2.34 -43.36
C ALA A 52 9.04 -3.00 -42.60
N GLY A 53 8.79 -4.30 -42.81
CA GLY A 53 7.74 -5.05 -42.11
C GLY A 53 8.06 -5.54 -40.70
N ILE A 54 9.32 -5.42 -40.24
CA ILE A 54 9.77 -5.94 -38.93
C ILE A 54 9.95 -4.83 -37.86
N ALA A 55 9.79 -3.55 -38.25
CA ALA A 55 10.04 -2.40 -37.38
C ALA A 55 8.80 -1.51 -37.14
N THR A 56 7.66 -2.11 -36.77
CA THR A 56 6.51 -1.38 -36.18
C THR A 56 6.19 -1.82 -34.74
N ASN A 57 7.22 -2.16 -33.96
CA ASN A 57 7.17 -1.74 -32.56
C ASN A 57 7.28 -0.22 -32.56
N THR A 58 6.16 0.47 -32.39
CA THR A 58 6.18 1.89 -32.03
C THR A 58 6.89 2.00 -30.69
N ALA A 59 8.17 2.39 -30.74
CA ALA A 59 8.82 2.99 -29.60
C ALA A 59 8.03 4.26 -29.29
N HIS A 60 7.10 4.17 -28.34
CA HIS A 60 6.30 5.30 -27.90
C HIS A 60 7.31 6.35 -27.41
N GLY A 61 7.23 7.55 -27.98
CA GLY A 61 8.21 8.60 -27.71
C GLY A 61 8.20 8.96 -26.23
N SER A 62 9.37 9.29 -25.68
CA SER A 62 9.52 9.83 -24.34
C SER A 62 8.65 11.08 -24.18
N GLY A 63 7.45 10.93 -23.60
CA GLY A 63 6.43 11.98 -23.50
C GLY A 63 4.99 11.47 -23.46
N GLU A 64 4.67 10.33 -24.08
CA GLU A 64 3.31 9.75 -23.98
C GLU A 64 3.13 8.98 -22.67
N TRP A 65 2.13 9.38 -21.88
CA TRP A 65 1.76 8.67 -20.65
C TRP A 65 0.86 7.48 -20.96
N LEU A 66 1.18 6.34 -20.36
CA LEU A 66 0.41 5.10 -20.42
C LEU A 66 -0.39 4.90 -19.13
N ARG A 67 -1.62 4.42 -19.27
CA ARG A 67 -2.48 3.99 -18.18
C ARG A 67 -2.61 2.47 -18.21
N LEU A 68 -2.06 1.80 -17.20
CA LEU A 68 -2.10 0.35 -17.03
C LEU A 68 -2.83 -0.03 -15.73
N SER A 69 -3.55 -1.14 -15.72
CA SER A 69 -4.21 -1.69 -14.53
C SER A 69 -3.89 -3.18 -14.40
N SER A 70 -3.72 -3.66 -13.17
CA SER A 70 -3.73 -5.09 -12.83
C SER A 70 -4.92 -5.43 -11.92
N GLU A 71 -4.91 -6.57 -11.21
CA GLU A 71 -5.97 -6.95 -10.25
C GLU A 71 -6.01 -6.01 -9.03
N HIS A 72 -4.86 -5.57 -8.55
CA HIS A 72 -4.72 -4.82 -7.30
C HIS A 72 -4.04 -3.45 -7.43
N PHE A 73 -3.54 -3.07 -8.60
CA PHE A 73 -2.82 -1.82 -8.79
C PHE A 73 -3.29 -1.07 -10.03
N ASP A 74 -3.18 0.24 -9.97
CA ASP A 74 -3.30 1.15 -11.10
C ASP A 74 -1.98 1.87 -11.31
N LEU A 75 -1.60 2.09 -12.56
CA LEU A 75 -0.31 2.66 -12.94
C LEU A 75 -0.52 3.69 -14.04
N LEU A 76 0.03 4.88 -13.82
CA LEU A 76 0.23 5.95 -14.79
C LEU A 76 1.74 6.08 -15.01
N SER A 77 2.21 5.85 -16.23
CA SER A 77 3.63 5.64 -16.51
C SER A 77 4.10 6.38 -17.75
N CYS A 78 5.18 7.15 -17.63
CA CYS A 78 5.93 7.67 -18.78
C CYS A 78 7.04 6.70 -19.23
N ALA A 79 7.23 5.58 -18.52
CA ALA A 79 8.18 4.53 -18.88
C ALA A 79 7.62 3.61 -19.99
N PRO A 80 8.49 2.96 -20.80
CA PRO A 80 8.08 1.99 -21.81
C PRO A 80 7.10 0.94 -21.28
N GLU A 81 6.07 0.61 -22.07
CA GLU A 81 4.98 -0.29 -21.66
C GLU A 81 5.46 -1.64 -21.09
N ARG A 82 6.55 -2.18 -21.66
CA ARG A 82 7.18 -3.43 -21.19
C ARG A 82 7.72 -3.32 -19.76
N GLU A 83 8.32 -2.19 -19.41
CA GLU A 83 8.89 -1.94 -18.08
C GLU A 83 7.76 -1.70 -17.08
N SER A 84 6.75 -0.93 -17.49
CA SER A 84 5.50 -0.70 -16.76
C SER A 84 4.77 -2.03 -16.42
N LYS A 85 4.67 -2.96 -17.37
CA LYS A 85 4.14 -4.32 -17.15
C LYS A 85 5.00 -5.13 -16.17
N ILE A 86 6.33 -5.05 -16.25
CA ILE A 86 7.25 -5.73 -15.32
C ILE A 86 7.10 -5.20 -13.89
N LEU A 87 6.90 -3.88 -13.70
CA LEU A 87 6.63 -3.28 -12.41
C LEU A 87 5.34 -3.84 -11.79
N LEU A 88 4.22 -3.82 -12.53
CA LEU A 88 2.94 -4.38 -12.09
C LEU A 88 3.06 -5.86 -11.72
N ILE A 89 3.72 -6.67 -12.57
CA ILE A 89 3.98 -8.10 -12.27
C ILE A 89 4.70 -8.26 -10.93
N ARG A 90 5.75 -7.47 -10.66
CA ARG A 90 6.50 -7.56 -9.40
C ARG A 90 5.67 -7.17 -8.18
N LEU A 91 4.81 -6.16 -8.30
CA LEU A 91 3.94 -5.70 -7.21
C LEU A 91 2.81 -6.70 -6.91
N GLU A 92 2.23 -7.32 -7.94
CA GLU A 92 1.27 -8.42 -7.78
C GLU A 92 1.95 -9.67 -7.18
N GLN A 93 3.15 -10.02 -7.62
CA GLN A 93 3.93 -11.12 -7.04
C GLN A 93 4.31 -10.84 -5.58
N PHE A 94 4.66 -9.61 -5.23
CA PHE A 94 4.89 -9.16 -3.85
C PHE A 94 3.63 -9.37 -3.00
N ARG A 95 2.49 -8.83 -3.47
CA ARG A 95 1.20 -8.91 -2.77
C ARG A 95 0.77 -10.37 -2.58
N ALA A 96 0.86 -11.20 -3.62
CA ALA A 96 0.58 -12.62 -3.54
C ALA A 96 1.48 -13.33 -2.53
N THR A 97 2.77 -12.97 -2.46
CA THR A 97 3.72 -13.52 -1.48
C THR A 97 3.35 -13.15 -0.05
N PHE A 98 2.92 -11.91 0.18
CA PHE A 98 2.44 -11.43 1.48
C PHE A 98 1.20 -12.19 1.95
N PHE A 99 0.13 -12.27 1.14
CA PHE A 99 -1.08 -13.00 1.53
C PHE A 99 -0.91 -14.53 1.59
N ALA A 100 0.11 -15.08 0.92
CA ALA A 100 0.49 -16.49 1.08
C ALA A 100 1.27 -16.79 2.38
N LEU A 101 1.59 -15.77 3.18
CA LEU A 101 2.03 -15.88 4.58
C LEU A 101 0.91 -15.47 5.57
N PHE A 102 0.00 -14.57 5.17
CA PHE A 102 -1.13 -14.11 5.99
C PHE A 102 -2.50 -14.38 5.32
N PRO A 103 -2.92 -15.65 5.19
CA PRO A 103 -4.10 -16.02 4.40
C PRO A 103 -5.45 -15.59 5.01
N GLN A 104 -5.51 -15.41 6.34
CA GLN A 104 -6.73 -15.07 7.10
C GLN A 104 -7.16 -13.59 6.97
N ALA A 105 -6.63 -12.87 5.98
CA ALA A 105 -6.61 -11.41 5.99
C ALA A 105 -7.03 -10.78 4.65
N ARG A 106 -7.88 -11.47 3.89
CA ARG A 106 -8.50 -10.94 2.67
C ARG A 106 -9.58 -9.92 3.04
N THR A 107 -9.15 -8.68 3.29
CA THR A 107 -10.02 -7.50 3.37
C THR A 107 -10.01 -6.76 2.03
N TYR A 108 -11.06 -5.99 1.75
CA TYR A 108 -11.06 -5.04 0.63
C TYR A 108 -9.84 -4.13 0.73
N TYR A 109 -8.95 -4.23 -0.25
CA TYR A 109 -7.71 -3.48 -0.27
C TYR A 109 -7.75 -2.40 -1.35
N LYS A 110 -7.55 -1.15 -0.92
CA LYS A 110 -7.49 0.04 -1.78
C LYS A 110 -6.41 -0.14 -2.83
N ARG A 111 -6.78 -0.19 -4.12
CA ARG A 111 -5.82 -0.24 -5.21
C ARG A 111 -4.85 0.95 -5.09
N PRO A 112 -3.54 0.75 -4.87
CA PRO A 112 -2.58 1.84 -4.88
C PRO A 112 -2.42 2.29 -6.32
N TYR A 113 -2.36 3.61 -6.50
CA TYR A 113 -2.11 4.19 -7.81
C TYR A 113 -0.63 4.60 -7.87
N ILE A 114 0.05 4.11 -8.89
CA ILE A 114 1.49 4.24 -9.08
C ILE A 114 1.72 5.27 -10.18
N ILE A 115 2.67 6.17 -9.99
CA ILE A 115 3.06 7.19 -10.95
C ILE A 115 4.56 7.03 -11.22
N VAL A 116 4.91 6.66 -12.44
CA VAL A 116 6.30 6.46 -12.88
C VAL A 116 6.70 7.58 -13.82
N PHE A 117 7.59 8.45 -13.34
CA PHE A 117 8.19 9.53 -14.13
C PHE A 117 9.47 9.02 -14.81
N ASP A 118 9.66 9.37 -16.08
CA ASP A 118 10.91 9.06 -16.80
C ASP A 118 11.98 10.17 -16.57
N SER A 119 11.54 11.44 -16.53
CA SER A 119 12.40 12.61 -16.24
C SER A 119 12.71 12.76 -14.73
N PRO A 120 13.99 12.90 -14.34
CA PRO A 120 14.38 13.26 -12.97
C PRO A 120 13.78 14.58 -12.48
N GLU A 121 13.63 15.55 -13.38
CA GLU A 121 13.10 16.89 -13.09
C GLU A 121 11.60 16.83 -12.78
N GLN A 122 10.84 16.11 -13.61
CA GLN A 122 9.41 15.87 -13.37
C GLN A 122 9.19 15.10 -12.06
N PHE A 123 9.98 14.08 -11.79
CA PHE A 123 9.95 13.34 -10.53
C PHE A 123 10.23 14.28 -9.34
N SER A 124 11.34 15.04 -9.40
CA SER A 124 11.77 15.97 -8.35
C SER A 124 10.74 17.06 -8.06
N ALA A 125 10.05 17.56 -9.09
CA ALA A 125 8.97 18.54 -8.94
C ALA A 125 7.77 18.02 -8.12
N HIS A 126 7.61 16.70 -7.99
CA HIS A 126 6.53 16.05 -7.26
C HIS A 126 6.94 15.49 -5.88
N LEU A 127 8.19 15.70 -5.46
CA LEU A 127 8.65 15.34 -4.11
C LEU A 127 8.19 16.37 -3.07
N PRO A 128 7.87 15.94 -1.82
CA PRO A 128 7.63 16.85 -0.72
C PRO A 128 8.87 17.70 -0.39
N LEU A 129 8.66 19.00 -0.17
CA LEU A 129 9.72 19.89 0.33
C LEU A 129 9.81 19.82 1.86
N TYR A 130 11.02 19.65 2.36
CA TYR A 130 11.35 19.82 3.77
C TYR A 130 12.18 21.09 3.94
N LYS A 131 11.66 22.08 4.68
CA LYS A 131 12.27 23.42 4.82
C LYS A 131 12.61 24.07 3.46
N GLY A 132 11.70 23.94 2.50
CA GLY A 132 11.84 24.52 1.16
C GLY A 132 12.77 23.77 0.19
N LYS A 133 13.30 22.59 0.57
CA LYS A 133 14.15 21.76 -0.30
C LYS A 133 13.60 20.34 -0.43
N SER A 134 13.65 19.77 -1.63
CA SER A 134 13.40 18.33 -1.81
C SER A 134 14.48 17.53 -1.09
N ARG A 135 14.14 16.33 -0.62
CA ARG A 135 15.15 15.38 -0.11
C ARG A 135 15.98 14.85 -1.28
N GLU A 136 17.30 14.88 -1.13
CA GLU A 136 18.23 14.27 -2.08
C GLU A 136 18.18 12.73 -2.02
N ASN A 137 18.51 12.06 -3.13
CA ASN A 137 18.62 10.60 -3.24
C ASN A 137 17.34 9.81 -2.90
N VAL A 138 16.15 10.38 -3.16
CA VAL A 138 14.88 9.66 -3.07
C VAL A 138 14.63 8.94 -4.40
N ALA A 139 14.69 7.60 -4.42
CA ALA A 139 14.36 6.81 -5.62
C ALA A 139 12.87 6.41 -5.71
N GLY A 140 12.12 6.59 -4.62
CA GLY A 140 10.68 6.35 -4.58
C GLY A 140 10.03 6.85 -3.30
N ILE A 141 8.74 7.20 -3.38
CA ILE A 141 7.91 7.61 -2.25
C ILE A 141 6.62 6.78 -2.23
N PHE A 142 6.19 6.41 -1.03
CA PHE A 142 4.86 5.91 -0.76
C PHE A 142 4.10 6.97 0.06
N MET A 143 2.88 7.30 -0.35
CA MET A 143 2.00 8.27 0.29
C MET A 143 0.70 7.56 0.68
N GLU A 144 0.60 7.11 1.93
CA GLU A 144 -0.59 6.47 2.46
C GLU A 144 -1.81 7.40 2.41
N SER A 145 -3.00 6.86 2.11
CA SER A 145 -4.26 7.60 2.18
C SER A 145 -5.39 6.70 2.70
N PRO A 146 -6.32 7.23 3.50
CA PRO A 146 -7.52 6.50 3.89
C PRO A 146 -8.44 6.09 2.71
N VAL A 147 -8.18 6.55 1.48
CA VAL A 147 -9.01 6.29 0.28
C VAL A 147 -8.22 5.55 -0.81
N SER A 148 -7.05 6.05 -1.22
CA SER A 148 -6.16 5.32 -2.15
C SER A 148 -4.73 5.82 -2.03
N SER A 149 -3.81 4.96 -1.59
CA SER A 149 -2.39 5.29 -1.44
C SER A 149 -1.73 5.59 -2.80
N ARG A 150 -0.73 6.46 -2.81
CA ARG A 150 0.03 6.84 -4.03
C ARG A 150 1.46 6.35 -3.92
N ILE A 151 1.97 5.78 -5.00
CA ILE A 151 3.36 5.38 -5.13
C ILE A 151 3.98 6.24 -6.23
N ILE A 152 5.11 6.89 -5.95
CA ILE A 152 5.83 7.70 -6.94
C ILE A 152 7.21 7.10 -7.12
N LEU A 153 7.58 6.85 -8.37
CA LEU A 153 8.84 6.22 -8.76
C LEU A 153 9.47 7.00 -9.93
N GLN A 154 10.79 7.00 -9.97
CA GLN A 154 11.56 7.42 -11.14
C GLN A 154 11.96 6.16 -11.92
N ASN A 155 11.81 6.16 -13.25
CA ASN A 155 12.08 4.98 -14.07
C ASN A 155 13.55 4.53 -13.96
N ALA A 156 14.50 5.47 -14.11
CA ALA A 156 15.94 5.19 -14.09
C ALA A 156 16.45 4.54 -12.79
N THR A 157 15.80 4.78 -11.65
CA THR A 157 16.19 4.29 -10.31
C THR A 157 15.13 3.36 -9.71
N ILE A 158 14.22 2.82 -10.53
CA ILE A 158 13.01 2.12 -10.06
C ILE A 158 13.29 0.95 -9.11
N PHE A 159 14.38 0.22 -9.31
CA PHE A 159 14.76 -0.92 -8.46
C PHE A 159 15.34 -0.49 -7.10
N GLU A 160 15.89 0.71 -7.01
CA GLU A 160 16.36 1.31 -5.75
C GLU A 160 15.15 1.83 -4.96
N GLY A 161 14.21 2.49 -5.64
CA GLY A 161 12.96 2.98 -5.06
C GLY A 161 12.03 1.87 -4.57
N LEU A 162 12.02 0.72 -5.26
CA LEU A 162 11.17 -0.41 -4.91
C LEU A 162 11.40 -0.96 -3.50
N ARG A 163 12.61 -0.86 -2.92
CA ARG A 163 12.84 -1.27 -1.52
C ARG A 163 11.96 -0.45 -0.57
N THR A 164 11.96 0.87 -0.72
CA THR A 164 11.14 1.78 0.10
C THR A 164 9.65 1.53 -0.14
N VAL A 165 9.25 1.37 -1.41
CA VAL A 165 7.85 1.06 -1.76
C VAL A 165 7.39 -0.25 -1.13
N TYR A 166 8.22 -1.30 -1.12
CA TYR A 166 7.89 -2.57 -0.46
C TYR A 166 7.79 -2.45 1.07
N HIS A 167 8.67 -1.66 1.70
CA HIS A 167 8.61 -1.39 3.14
C HIS A 167 7.29 -0.72 3.52
N GLU A 168 6.98 0.40 2.88
CA GLU A 168 5.77 1.19 3.17
C GLU A 168 4.48 0.45 2.78
N TYR A 169 4.50 -0.31 1.67
CA TYR A 169 3.35 -1.10 1.25
C TYR A 169 3.00 -2.22 2.25
N VAL A 170 3.97 -2.75 3.01
CA VAL A 170 3.66 -3.64 4.14
C VAL A 170 2.86 -2.91 5.21
N HIS A 171 3.22 -1.68 5.59
CA HIS A 171 2.47 -0.94 6.60
C HIS A 171 1.01 -0.72 6.15
N SER A 172 0.78 -0.38 4.88
CA SER A 172 -0.57 -0.23 4.33
C SER A 172 -1.34 -1.55 4.29
N LEU A 173 -0.69 -2.67 3.93
CA LEU A 173 -1.29 -4.00 3.96
C LEU A 173 -1.69 -4.39 5.40
N VAL A 174 -0.77 -4.24 6.36
CA VAL A 174 -0.99 -4.45 7.81
C VAL A 174 -2.17 -3.60 8.30
N ALA A 175 -2.18 -2.31 7.98
CA ALA A 175 -3.26 -1.40 8.36
C ALA A 175 -4.62 -1.82 7.77
N ALA A 176 -4.66 -2.22 6.50
CA ALA A 176 -5.89 -2.69 5.84
C ALA A 176 -6.39 -4.05 6.35
N MET A 177 -5.52 -4.87 6.96
CA MET A 177 -5.92 -6.07 7.71
C MET A 177 -6.47 -5.73 9.11
N GLY A 178 -6.44 -4.46 9.51
CA GLY A 178 -6.76 -3.99 10.86
C GLY A 178 -5.74 -4.39 11.94
N LEU A 179 -4.55 -4.86 11.55
CA LEU A 179 -3.48 -5.19 12.48
C LEU A 179 -2.96 -3.92 13.16
N ARG A 180 -2.72 -3.99 14.48
CA ARG A 180 -2.01 -2.95 15.25
C ARG A 180 -0.87 -3.60 16.04
N PRO A 181 0.12 -4.18 15.34
CA PRO A 181 1.18 -4.89 16.02
C PRO A 181 2.13 -3.90 16.70
N PRO A 182 2.86 -4.31 17.76
CA PRO A 182 3.97 -3.52 18.30
C PRO A 182 4.91 -3.01 17.21
N LEU A 183 5.44 -1.79 17.39
CA LEU A 183 6.19 -1.08 16.34
C LEU A 183 7.36 -1.92 15.77
N TYR A 184 8.11 -2.62 16.63
CA TYR A 184 9.22 -3.49 16.18
C TYR A 184 8.77 -4.70 15.34
N ILE A 185 7.53 -5.16 15.48
CA ILE A 185 6.95 -6.19 14.60
C ILE A 185 6.56 -5.56 13.26
N ASN A 186 5.95 -4.37 13.28
CA ASN A 186 5.56 -3.64 12.08
C ASN A 186 6.80 -3.33 11.20
N GLU A 187 7.81 -2.67 11.78
CA GLU A 187 9.07 -2.36 11.10
C GLU A 187 9.85 -3.62 10.73
N GLY A 188 9.85 -4.64 11.58
CA GLY A 188 10.56 -5.88 11.29
C GLY A 188 9.98 -6.64 10.11
N LEU A 189 8.65 -6.64 9.98
CA LEU A 189 7.94 -7.24 8.87
C LEU A 189 8.22 -6.46 7.59
N ALA A 190 8.13 -5.13 7.65
CA ALA A 190 8.41 -4.23 6.55
C ALA A 190 9.87 -4.37 6.06
N GLU A 191 10.86 -4.42 6.97
CA GLU A 191 12.27 -4.62 6.61
C GLU A 191 12.53 -5.99 5.96
N VAL A 192 11.91 -7.08 6.45
CA VAL A 192 12.03 -8.42 5.83
C VAL A 192 11.50 -8.40 4.39
N PHE A 193 10.33 -7.78 4.17
CA PHE A 193 9.71 -7.65 2.85
C PHE A 193 10.36 -6.59 1.96
N SER A 194 11.04 -5.58 2.51
CA SER A 194 11.80 -4.58 1.73
C SER A 194 12.86 -5.23 0.83
N THR A 195 13.34 -6.41 1.23
CA THR A 195 14.33 -7.23 0.51
C THR A 195 13.72 -8.22 -0.49
N PHE A 196 12.41 -8.14 -0.73
CA PHE A 196 11.71 -8.92 -1.74
C PHE A 196 12.35 -8.71 -3.12
N SER A 197 12.52 -9.81 -3.85
CA SER A 197 12.92 -9.78 -5.25
C SER A 197 12.17 -10.83 -6.05
N SER A 198 12.03 -10.59 -7.35
CA SER A 198 11.43 -11.52 -8.29
C SER A 198 12.29 -11.66 -9.54
N ARG A 199 12.47 -12.91 -9.98
CA ARG A 199 13.13 -13.28 -11.22
C ARG A 199 12.23 -14.23 -11.99
N ARG A 200 11.53 -13.70 -13.00
CA ARG A 200 10.45 -14.38 -13.75
C ARG A 200 9.37 -14.83 -12.76
N GLU A 201 9.18 -16.14 -12.60
CA GLU A 201 8.16 -16.70 -11.71
C GLU A 201 8.70 -17.08 -10.32
N THR A 202 10.01 -16.97 -10.09
CA THR A 202 10.60 -17.25 -8.77
C THR A 202 10.70 -15.96 -7.97
N VAL A 203 10.00 -15.91 -6.85
CA VAL A 203 10.08 -14.84 -5.86
C VAL A 203 10.96 -15.26 -4.69
N SER A 204 11.67 -14.31 -4.09
CA SER A 204 12.61 -14.51 -3.00
C SER A 204 12.36 -13.47 -1.90
N LEU A 205 12.16 -13.92 -0.67
CA LEU A 205 11.85 -13.10 0.50
C LEU A 205 12.85 -13.34 1.64
N GLY A 206 13.23 -12.27 2.35
CA GLY A 206 14.13 -12.36 3.50
C GLY A 206 15.61 -12.47 3.14
N THR A 207 16.05 -11.82 2.06
CA THR A 207 17.50 -11.67 1.77
C THR A 207 18.12 -10.82 2.86
N ALA A 208 19.10 -11.33 3.62
CA ALA A 208 19.66 -10.59 4.75
C ALA A 208 20.46 -9.36 4.28
N PRO A 209 20.05 -8.13 4.64
CA PRO A 209 20.68 -6.94 4.11
C PRO A 209 21.94 -6.56 4.88
N SER A 210 22.98 -6.18 4.15
CA SER A 210 24.33 -5.99 4.69
C SER A 210 24.42 -4.91 5.78
N TRP A 211 23.57 -3.87 5.75
CA TRP A 211 23.55 -2.81 6.76
C TRP A 211 22.98 -3.29 8.11
N HIS A 212 21.95 -4.14 8.13
CA HIS A 212 21.46 -4.75 9.37
C HIS A 212 22.47 -5.73 9.92
N LEU A 213 23.07 -6.57 9.07
CA LEU A 213 24.13 -7.49 9.48
C LEU A 213 25.34 -6.77 10.07
N ARG A 214 25.71 -5.63 9.49
CA ARG A 214 26.75 -4.74 10.02
C ARG A 214 26.37 -4.19 11.39
N ALA A 215 25.17 -3.61 11.53
CA ALA A 215 24.69 -3.06 12.79
C ALA A 215 24.67 -4.11 13.91
N LEU A 216 24.10 -5.29 13.66
CA LEU A 216 23.99 -6.38 14.65
C LEU A 216 25.34 -6.98 15.07
N ARG A 217 26.39 -6.81 14.26
CA ARG A 217 27.76 -7.29 14.53
C ARG A 217 28.63 -6.24 15.22
N GLU A 218 28.58 -4.99 14.75
CA GLU A 218 29.53 -3.93 15.13
C GLU A 218 29.00 -3.01 16.25
N SER A 219 27.70 -3.06 16.57
CA SER A 219 27.07 -2.16 17.55
C SER A 219 26.41 -2.91 18.70
N LYS A 220 26.36 -2.27 19.87
CA LYS A 220 25.68 -2.79 21.06
C LYS A 220 24.17 -2.87 20.82
N TRP A 221 23.61 -4.07 20.97
CA TRP A 221 22.16 -4.30 20.92
C TRP A 221 21.44 -3.56 22.07
N LEU A 222 20.27 -3.02 21.78
CA LEU A 222 19.31 -2.55 22.77
C LEU A 222 18.78 -3.74 23.60
N PRO A 223 18.55 -3.57 24.91
CA PRO A 223 17.75 -4.50 25.70
C PRO A 223 16.36 -4.68 25.07
N PHE A 224 15.82 -5.89 25.08
CA PHE A 224 14.48 -6.11 24.51
C PHE A 224 13.37 -5.45 25.35
N GLU A 225 13.65 -5.23 26.63
CA GLU A 225 12.90 -4.37 27.54
C GLU A 225 12.75 -2.95 26.97
N THR A 226 13.79 -2.40 26.32
CA THR A 226 13.73 -1.11 25.63
C THR A 226 13.06 -1.22 24.26
N VAL A 227 13.36 -2.27 23.47
CA VAL A 227 12.75 -2.49 22.14
C VAL A 227 11.22 -2.57 22.22
N PHE A 228 10.70 -3.20 23.28
CA PHE A 228 9.25 -3.35 23.49
C PHE A 228 8.55 -2.06 23.92
N THR A 229 9.27 -1.01 24.32
CA THR A 229 8.73 0.30 24.68
C THR A 229 8.95 1.38 23.62
N VAL A 230 9.54 1.05 22.46
CA VAL A 230 9.73 2.03 21.37
C VAL A 230 8.39 2.31 20.69
N ASP A 231 7.99 3.58 20.69
CA ASP A 231 6.86 4.12 19.94
C ASP A 231 7.33 5.10 18.85
N THR A 232 6.37 5.70 18.13
CA THR A 232 6.65 6.67 17.06
C THR A 232 7.22 8.00 17.55
N ASN A 233 7.23 8.26 18.86
CA ASN A 233 7.82 9.47 19.46
C ASN A 233 9.25 9.22 19.95
N SER A 234 9.66 7.96 20.08
CA SER A 234 10.95 7.58 20.66
C SER A 234 12.16 8.09 19.85
N PRO A 235 13.25 8.54 20.52
CA PRO A 235 14.56 8.75 19.88
C PRO A 235 15.08 7.50 19.15
N TYR A 236 14.76 6.31 19.65
CA TYR A 236 15.11 5.02 19.00
C TYR A 236 14.34 4.75 17.71
N TYR A 237 13.38 5.59 17.33
CA TYR A 237 12.67 5.55 16.06
C TYR A 237 13.05 6.75 15.17
N ASN A 238 13.04 7.96 15.75
CA ASN A 238 13.19 9.21 14.99
C ASN A 238 14.64 9.65 14.72
N GLU A 239 15.62 9.23 15.53
CA GLU A 239 17.02 9.69 15.37
C GLU A 239 17.85 8.66 14.62
N THR A 240 18.31 9.00 13.41
CA THR A 240 19.05 8.11 12.47
C THR A 240 20.17 7.27 13.12
N LYS A 241 20.88 7.81 14.13
CA LYS A 241 21.95 7.11 14.85
C LYS A 241 21.43 6.00 15.76
N HIS A 242 20.29 6.23 16.42
CA HIS A 242 19.66 5.30 17.36
C HIS A 242 18.71 4.33 16.65
N ALA A 243 17.99 4.82 15.64
CA ALA A 243 17.09 4.05 14.78
C ALA A 243 17.75 2.81 14.17
N ARG A 244 18.98 2.92 13.65
CA ARG A 244 19.65 1.82 12.93
C ARG A 244 19.66 0.48 13.69
N MET A 245 19.89 0.50 15.01
CA MET A 245 19.89 -0.72 15.82
C MET A 245 18.46 -1.22 16.10
N PHE A 246 17.50 -0.32 16.30
CA PHE A 246 16.09 -0.70 16.43
C PHE A 246 15.60 -1.43 15.17
N TYR A 247 15.75 -0.83 13.99
CA TYR A 247 15.38 -1.47 12.71
C TYR A 247 16.09 -2.82 12.49
N ALA A 248 17.37 -2.93 12.83
CA ALA A 248 18.11 -4.19 12.70
C ALA A 248 17.62 -5.28 13.68
N GLN A 249 17.24 -4.91 14.91
CA GLN A 249 16.65 -5.84 15.89
C GLN A 249 15.22 -6.25 15.53
N SER A 250 14.42 -5.32 15.00
CA SER A 250 13.11 -5.56 14.42
C SER A 250 13.21 -6.54 13.25
N TRP A 251 14.12 -6.28 12.31
CA TRP A 251 14.40 -7.17 11.17
C TRP A 251 14.78 -8.58 11.64
N VAL A 252 15.75 -8.74 12.54
CA VAL A 252 16.21 -10.09 12.93
C VAL A 252 15.15 -10.85 13.73
N PHE A 253 14.30 -10.16 14.50
CA PHE A 253 13.15 -10.76 15.19
C PHE A 253 12.17 -11.36 14.17
N MET A 254 11.76 -10.59 13.16
CA MET A 254 10.80 -11.04 12.15
C MET A 254 11.41 -12.01 11.14
N HIS A 255 12.69 -11.84 10.79
CA HIS A 255 13.42 -12.76 9.92
C HIS A 255 13.55 -14.14 10.56
N TYR A 256 13.82 -14.22 11.86
CA TYR A 256 13.83 -15.48 12.60
C TYR A 256 12.46 -16.19 12.53
N ILE A 257 11.36 -15.46 12.73
CA ILE A 257 10.00 -16.04 12.74
C ILE A 257 9.55 -16.49 11.33
N ILE A 258 9.79 -15.67 10.30
CA ILE A 258 9.29 -15.91 8.94
C ILE A 258 10.23 -16.83 8.14
N CYS A 259 11.54 -16.64 8.29
CA CYS A 259 12.55 -17.27 7.44
C CYS A 259 13.42 -18.28 8.20
N GLY A 260 13.54 -18.19 9.53
CA GLY A 260 14.47 -19.01 10.36
C GLY A 260 14.20 -20.52 10.42
N GLN A 261 13.26 -21.02 9.60
CA GLN A 261 12.75 -22.39 9.53
C GLN A 261 11.98 -22.83 10.80
N ASN A 262 11.04 -23.76 10.64
CA ASN A 262 10.11 -24.21 11.70
C ASN A 262 10.77 -25.00 12.86
N THR A 263 12.11 -25.05 12.88
CA THR A 263 12.98 -25.62 13.91
C THR A 263 13.29 -24.63 15.04
N GLY A 264 12.96 -23.35 14.88
CA GLY A 264 13.19 -22.30 15.89
C GLY A 264 12.18 -22.28 17.04
N LEU A 265 12.62 -21.76 18.20
CA LEU A 265 11.81 -21.50 19.40
C LEU A 265 10.59 -20.56 19.19
N MET A 266 10.53 -19.81 18.08
CA MET A 266 9.44 -18.91 17.74
C MET A 266 8.92 -19.29 16.36
N LYS A 267 7.72 -19.86 16.30
CA LYS A 267 7.10 -20.33 15.06
C LYS A 267 6.16 -19.28 14.46
N ALA A 268 6.07 -19.25 13.14
CA ALA A 268 5.21 -18.30 12.43
C ALA A 268 3.70 -18.46 12.75
N ASP A 269 3.25 -19.68 13.03
CA ASP A 269 1.87 -20.03 13.43
C ASP A 269 1.48 -19.58 14.84
N ARG A 270 2.38 -18.85 15.54
CA ARG A 270 2.14 -18.23 16.85
C ARG A 270 2.24 -16.70 16.81
N LEU A 271 2.53 -16.11 15.65
CA LEU A 271 2.68 -14.66 15.48
C LEU A 271 1.34 -13.92 15.59
N ASP A 272 0.25 -14.54 15.13
CA ASP A 272 -1.11 -14.05 15.31
C ASP A 272 -1.50 -14.07 16.79
N VAL A 273 -1.24 -15.16 17.50
CA VAL A 273 -1.43 -15.28 18.96
C VAL A 273 -0.65 -14.19 19.69
N PHE A 274 0.62 -13.99 19.34
CA PHE A 274 1.47 -12.97 19.94
C PHE A 274 0.97 -11.54 19.70
N THR A 275 0.63 -11.19 18.45
CA THR A 275 0.12 -9.85 18.12
C THR A 275 -1.24 -9.58 18.76
N ASN A 276 -2.14 -10.57 18.83
CA ASN A 276 -3.42 -10.46 19.54
C ASN A 276 -3.24 -10.29 21.06
N LEU A 277 -2.24 -10.94 21.66
CA LEU A 277 -1.88 -10.74 23.07
C LEU A 277 -1.30 -9.35 23.31
N CYS A 278 -0.48 -8.81 22.40
CA CYS A 278 0.01 -7.43 22.50
C CYS A 278 -1.09 -6.37 22.29
N GLU A 279 -2.15 -6.67 21.53
CA GLU A 279 -3.33 -5.81 21.40
C GLU A 279 -4.28 -5.91 22.62
N THR A 280 -4.03 -6.83 23.57
CA THR A 280 -4.90 -7.06 24.75
C THR A 280 -4.61 -6.06 25.88
N PRO A 281 -5.60 -5.25 26.32
CA PRO A 281 -5.42 -4.32 27.44
C PRO A 281 -4.99 -5.04 28.72
N GLY A 282 -3.90 -4.56 29.34
CA GLY A 282 -3.35 -5.11 30.58
C GLY A 282 -2.36 -6.27 30.41
N VAL A 283 -2.18 -6.81 29.20
CA VAL A 283 -1.13 -7.81 28.92
C VAL A 283 0.13 -7.07 28.48
N SER A 284 1.25 -7.27 29.19
CA SER A 284 2.53 -6.69 28.77
C SER A 284 3.12 -7.45 27.58
N THR A 285 3.98 -6.81 26.79
CA THR A 285 4.71 -7.48 25.70
C THR A 285 5.58 -8.64 26.22
N ALA A 286 6.03 -8.58 27.48
CA ALA A 286 6.78 -9.65 28.13
C ALA A 286 5.88 -10.88 28.40
N ASP A 287 4.66 -10.66 28.93
CA ASP A 287 3.70 -11.73 29.18
C ASP A 287 3.20 -12.33 27.87
N ALA A 288 2.95 -11.50 26.86
CA ALA A 288 2.61 -11.95 25.51
C ALA A 288 3.71 -12.84 24.91
N LEU A 289 4.99 -12.48 25.10
CA LEU A 289 6.14 -13.25 24.59
C LEU A 289 6.23 -14.62 25.29
N GLN A 290 6.01 -14.63 26.60
CA GLN A 290 6.02 -15.84 27.42
C GLN A 290 4.84 -16.76 27.09
N GLN A 291 3.64 -16.22 26.87
CA GLN A 291 2.43 -16.99 26.50
C GLN A 291 2.48 -17.52 25.06
N ALA A 292 2.92 -16.70 24.09
CA ALA A 292 2.95 -17.10 22.69
C ALA A 292 4.09 -18.09 22.39
N PHE A 293 5.31 -17.83 22.89
CA PHE A 293 6.52 -18.55 22.51
C PHE A 293 7.26 -19.26 23.66
N GLY A 294 6.84 -19.10 24.91
CA GLY A 294 7.56 -19.69 26.06
C GLY A 294 8.92 -19.04 26.33
N LEU A 295 9.10 -17.76 25.95
CA LEU A 295 10.36 -17.03 26.06
C LEU A 295 10.23 -15.79 26.95
N ASN A 296 11.29 -15.51 27.71
CA ASN A 296 11.55 -14.19 28.28
C ASN A 296 12.58 -13.41 27.45
N GLN A 297 12.70 -12.11 27.70
CA GLN A 297 13.58 -11.16 26.99
C GLN A 297 15.05 -11.63 26.97
N LYS A 298 15.55 -12.19 28.08
CA LYS A 298 16.93 -12.72 28.18
C LYS A 298 17.16 -13.96 27.31
N LYS A 299 16.16 -14.82 27.15
CA LYS A 299 16.22 -15.99 26.25
C LYS A 299 16.03 -15.56 24.80
N LEU A 300 15.13 -14.61 24.52
CA LEU A 300 14.95 -13.99 23.20
C LEU A 300 16.24 -13.34 22.70
N SER A 301 16.87 -12.48 23.49
CA SER A 301 18.12 -11.78 23.13
C SER A 301 19.23 -12.77 22.80
N ARG A 302 19.42 -13.83 23.59
CA ARG A 302 20.40 -14.90 23.31
C ARG A 302 20.07 -15.67 22.03
N THR A 303 18.80 -16.02 21.82
CA THR A 303 18.32 -16.75 20.64
C THR A 303 18.60 -15.96 19.36
N LEU A 304 18.19 -14.68 19.33
CA LEU A 304 18.37 -13.81 18.17
C LEU A 304 19.84 -13.43 17.94
N LYS A 305 20.65 -13.24 18.99
CA LYS A 305 22.11 -13.06 18.84
C LYS A 305 22.78 -14.30 18.27
N SER A 306 22.41 -15.50 18.74
CA SER A 306 22.92 -16.76 18.19
C SER A 306 22.57 -16.88 16.72
N TYR A 307 21.31 -16.62 16.34
CA TYR A 307 20.86 -16.62 14.94
C TYR A 307 21.61 -15.59 14.09
N ALA A 308 21.73 -14.35 14.57
CA ALA A 308 22.47 -13.28 13.92
C ALA A 308 23.95 -13.65 13.72
N SER A 309 24.60 -14.29 14.69
CA SER A 309 26.00 -14.71 14.59
C SER A 309 26.22 -15.94 13.69
N GLY A 310 25.21 -16.81 13.55
CA GLY A 310 25.33 -18.08 12.84
C GLY A 310 25.38 -17.98 11.31
N GLY A 311 25.07 -16.80 10.73
CA GLY A 311 25.22 -16.50 9.30
C GLY A 311 24.29 -17.24 8.33
N ARG A 312 23.49 -18.21 8.82
CA ARG A 312 22.58 -19.05 8.01
C ARG A 312 21.21 -18.40 7.82
N TYR A 313 21.18 -17.21 7.23
CA TYR A 313 19.91 -16.54 6.90
C TYR A 313 19.25 -17.23 5.72
N THR A 314 18.18 -17.99 5.99
CA THR A 314 17.40 -18.65 4.93
C THR A 314 16.61 -17.61 4.14
N VAL A 315 16.50 -17.82 2.83
CA VAL A 315 15.65 -17.04 1.93
C VAL A 315 14.44 -17.89 1.55
N VAL A 316 13.23 -17.38 1.74
CA VAL A 316 11.99 -18.06 1.36
C VAL A 316 11.79 -17.88 -0.14
N ASN A 317 11.92 -18.96 -0.89
CA ASN A 317 11.66 -18.98 -2.33
C ASN A 317 10.29 -19.59 -2.62
N ARG A 318 9.51 -18.96 -3.50
CA ARG A 318 8.21 -19.48 -3.98
C ARG A 318 8.08 -19.29 -5.49
N LYS A 319 7.18 -20.06 -6.11
CA LYS A 319 6.73 -19.81 -7.49
C LYS A 319 5.44 -18.99 -7.46
N VAL A 320 5.44 -17.86 -8.18
CA VAL A 320 4.23 -17.05 -8.43
C VAL A 320 4.15 -16.82 -9.94
N PRO A 321 3.18 -17.46 -10.65
CA PRO A 321 3.14 -17.45 -12.11
C PRO A 321 3.05 -16.04 -12.70
N VAL A 322 3.82 -15.77 -13.74
CA VAL A 322 3.75 -14.47 -14.45
C VAL A 322 2.61 -14.47 -15.45
N GLY A 323 2.33 -15.61 -16.08
CA GLY A 323 1.35 -15.72 -17.17
C GLY A 323 -0.10 -15.43 -16.77
N SER A 324 -0.49 -15.68 -15.51
CA SER A 324 -1.82 -15.32 -15.01
C SER A 324 -1.93 -13.81 -14.78
N ILE A 325 -0.95 -13.23 -14.10
CA ILE A 325 -0.90 -11.79 -13.80
C ILE A 325 -0.86 -10.97 -15.10
N LEU A 326 0.01 -11.33 -16.04
CA LEU A 326 0.16 -10.59 -17.30
C LEU A 326 -1.13 -10.58 -18.14
N LYS A 327 -1.95 -11.64 -18.08
CA LYS A 327 -3.27 -11.69 -18.76
C LYS A 327 -4.30 -10.74 -18.15
N GLN A 328 -4.14 -10.36 -16.90
CA GLN A 328 -5.00 -9.40 -16.21
C GLN A 328 -4.52 -7.95 -16.41
N ILE A 329 -3.32 -7.73 -16.95
CA ILE A 329 -2.80 -6.37 -17.15
C ILE A 329 -3.41 -5.76 -18.41
N THR A 330 -4.21 -4.71 -18.23
CA THR A 330 -4.65 -3.84 -19.31
C THR A 330 -3.68 -2.67 -19.48
N SER A 331 -3.67 -2.08 -20.68
CA SER A 331 -2.80 -0.96 -21.04
C SER A 331 -3.46 -0.15 -22.15
N LYS A 332 -3.42 1.18 -22.04
CA LYS A 332 -3.93 2.15 -23.01
C LYS A 332 -3.15 3.46 -22.87
N PRO A 333 -3.21 4.39 -23.84
CA PRO A 333 -2.82 5.78 -23.61
C PRO A 333 -3.59 6.37 -22.41
N ALA A 334 -2.92 7.19 -21.62
CA ALA A 334 -3.54 7.88 -20.49
C ALA A 334 -4.52 8.94 -20.96
N ASP A 335 -5.66 9.02 -20.28
CA ASP A 335 -6.59 10.13 -20.46
C ASP A 335 -5.98 11.42 -19.87
N SER A 336 -6.12 12.55 -20.56
CA SER A 336 -5.47 13.80 -20.17
C SER A 336 -6.01 14.37 -18.86
N LEU A 337 -7.31 14.20 -18.59
CA LEU A 337 -7.95 14.60 -17.35
C LEU A 337 -7.57 13.65 -16.19
N GLU A 338 -7.52 12.34 -16.43
CA GLU A 338 -6.99 11.35 -15.47
C GLU A 338 -5.54 11.69 -15.07
N HIS A 339 -4.70 12.01 -16.05
CA HIS A 339 -3.31 12.44 -15.83
C HIS A 339 -3.22 13.75 -15.03
N GLU A 340 -3.99 14.79 -15.39
CA GLU A 340 -4.01 16.08 -14.66
C GLU A 340 -4.44 15.86 -13.20
N MET A 341 -5.54 15.14 -12.95
CA MET A 341 -6.06 14.83 -11.61
C MET A 341 -5.03 14.12 -10.71
N GLU A 342 -4.34 13.10 -11.24
CA GLU A 342 -3.45 12.26 -10.44
C GLU A 342 -2.11 12.95 -10.13
N LEU A 343 -1.59 13.81 -11.02
CA LEU A 343 -0.46 14.70 -10.70
C LEU A 343 -0.84 15.77 -9.66
N ILE A 344 -2.04 16.35 -9.74
CA ILE A 344 -2.52 17.29 -8.73
C ILE A 344 -2.65 16.60 -7.37
N THR A 345 -3.18 15.38 -7.33
CA THR A 345 -3.34 14.57 -6.11
C THR A 345 -2.03 14.35 -5.37
N VAL A 346 -0.94 14.10 -6.12
CA VAL A 346 0.41 13.99 -5.54
C VAL A 346 0.84 15.29 -4.87
N LYS A 347 0.71 16.43 -5.55
CA LYS A 347 1.02 17.76 -4.95
C LYS A 347 0.14 18.02 -3.72
N GLY A 348 -1.10 17.56 -3.75
CA GLY A 348 -2.07 17.61 -2.66
C GLY A 348 -1.65 16.92 -1.36
N ARG A 349 -0.68 15.99 -1.43
CA ARG A 349 -0.12 15.26 -0.29
C ARG A 349 1.29 15.75 0.10
N THR A 350 1.70 16.91 -0.41
CA THR A 350 2.94 17.60 -0.04
C THR A 350 2.65 18.91 0.72
N ASP A 351 3.68 19.73 0.91
CA ASP A 351 3.59 21.15 1.30
C ASP A 351 2.67 22.02 0.41
N ARG A 352 2.20 21.50 -0.74
CA ARG A 352 1.42 22.23 -1.76
C ARG A 352 -0.05 21.85 -1.80
N ALA A 353 -0.61 21.45 -0.65
CA ALA A 353 -2.01 21.04 -0.52
C ALA A 353 -3.01 22.10 -1.00
N HIS A 354 -2.75 23.39 -0.76
CA HIS A 354 -3.64 24.49 -1.15
C HIS A 354 -3.66 24.72 -2.67
N ASP A 355 -2.49 24.69 -3.33
CA ASP A 355 -2.39 24.80 -4.79
C ASP A 355 -3.12 23.66 -5.49
N ALA A 356 -3.01 22.45 -4.93
CA ALA A 356 -3.67 21.27 -5.45
C ALA A 356 -5.19 21.35 -5.30
N GLU A 357 -5.69 21.82 -4.14
CA GLU A 357 -7.12 22.05 -3.96
C GLU A 357 -7.65 23.10 -4.96
N PHE A 358 -6.93 24.21 -5.15
CA PHE A 358 -7.31 25.23 -6.12
C PHE A 358 -7.41 24.68 -7.55
N GLN A 359 -6.43 23.87 -7.98
CA GLN A 359 -6.46 23.20 -9.29
C GLN A 359 -7.63 22.21 -9.40
N LEU A 360 -7.93 21.43 -8.35
CA LEU A 360 -9.08 20.54 -8.32
C LEU A 360 -10.43 21.29 -8.35
N LEU A 361 -10.53 22.46 -7.73
CA LEU A 361 -11.71 23.33 -7.80
C LEU A 361 -11.95 23.80 -9.24
N GLN A 362 -10.91 24.34 -9.91
CA GLN A 362 -10.97 24.72 -11.33
C GLN A 362 -11.28 23.54 -12.26
N LEU A 363 -10.84 22.33 -11.91
CA LEU A 363 -11.23 21.11 -12.62
C LEU A 363 -12.71 20.76 -12.40
N SER A 364 -13.23 20.96 -11.19
CA SER A 364 -14.64 20.68 -10.85
C SER A 364 -15.62 21.65 -11.52
N GLU A 365 -15.23 22.90 -11.77
CA GLU A 365 -16.00 23.87 -12.56
C GLU A 365 -16.10 23.45 -14.03
N ARG A 366 -14.99 22.95 -14.59
CA ARG A 366 -14.91 22.44 -15.98
C ARG A 366 -15.60 21.08 -16.15
N ASN A 367 -15.63 20.26 -15.10
CA ASN A 367 -16.11 18.87 -15.14
C ASN A 367 -17.07 18.54 -13.96
N PRO A 368 -18.19 19.26 -13.79
CA PRO A 368 -19.03 19.20 -12.58
C PRO A 368 -19.74 17.88 -12.34
N LYS A 369 -19.71 16.96 -13.31
CA LYS A 369 -20.27 15.60 -13.20
C LYS A 369 -19.23 14.50 -12.98
N ASN A 370 -17.94 14.83 -12.85
CA ASN A 370 -16.91 13.83 -12.62
C ASN A 370 -16.76 13.56 -11.11
N PRO A 371 -17.21 12.40 -10.59
CA PRO A 371 -17.16 12.11 -9.15
C PRO A 371 -15.72 12.05 -8.62
N ARG A 372 -14.74 11.68 -9.45
CA ARG A 372 -13.35 11.50 -9.04
C ARG A 372 -12.72 12.80 -8.54
N ILE A 373 -13.07 13.94 -9.13
CA ILE A 373 -12.56 15.26 -8.69
C ILE A 373 -13.02 15.55 -7.26
N TYR A 374 -14.28 15.20 -6.94
CA TYR A 374 -14.82 15.38 -5.59
C TYR A 374 -14.23 14.39 -4.58
N GLU A 375 -13.91 13.15 -4.98
CA GLU A 375 -13.12 12.23 -4.13
C GLU A 375 -11.77 12.85 -3.76
N LEU A 376 -11.07 13.42 -4.74
CA LEU A 376 -9.75 14.02 -4.55
C LEU A 376 -9.79 15.29 -3.68
N LEU A 377 -10.79 16.15 -3.87
CA LEU A 377 -11.04 17.31 -3.00
C LEU A 377 -11.32 16.86 -1.54
N ALA A 378 -12.08 15.79 -1.37
CA ALA A 378 -12.38 15.24 -0.06
C ALA A 378 -11.13 14.63 0.61
N GLU A 379 -10.26 13.95 -0.14
CA GLU A 379 -8.97 13.45 0.35
C GLU A 379 -8.06 14.59 0.84
N VAL A 380 -7.89 15.66 0.03
CA VAL A 380 -7.05 16.82 0.39
C VAL A 380 -7.60 17.54 1.64
N ARG A 381 -8.93 17.74 1.73
CA ARG A 381 -9.55 18.35 2.92
C ARG A 381 -9.49 17.48 4.17
N ALA A 382 -9.59 16.16 4.02
CA ALA A 382 -9.43 15.22 5.14
C ALA A 382 -8.00 15.24 5.68
N ALA A 383 -6.98 15.27 4.79
CA ALA A 383 -5.58 15.40 5.18
C ALA A 383 -5.30 16.76 5.86
N GLY A 384 -5.93 17.84 5.41
CA GLY A 384 -5.88 19.17 6.02
C GLY A 384 -6.67 19.35 7.33
N ASN A 385 -7.12 18.26 7.97
CA ASN A 385 -7.90 18.25 9.21
C ASN A 385 -9.20 19.09 9.15
N ASN A 386 -9.84 19.18 7.98
CA ASN A 386 -11.14 19.84 7.81
C ASN A 386 -12.22 18.80 7.43
N PRO A 387 -12.75 18.04 8.42
CA PRO A 387 -13.69 16.95 8.16
C PRO A 387 -15.04 17.44 7.62
N ALA A 388 -15.47 18.67 7.94
CA ALA A 388 -16.71 19.24 7.44
C ALA A 388 -16.64 19.52 5.93
N ALA A 389 -15.55 20.13 5.44
CA ALA A 389 -15.35 20.32 4.00
C ALA A 389 -15.18 18.97 3.28
N ALA A 390 -14.48 18.00 3.89
CA ALA A 390 -14.36 16.66 3.32
C ALA A 390 -15.71 15.95 3.17
N HIS A 391 -16.62 16.07 4.15
CA HIS A 391 -17.97 15.49 4.09
C HIS A 391 -18.76 15.98 2.87
N GLU A 392 -18.74 17.29 2.59
CA GLU A 392 -19.44 17.88 1.44
C GLU A 392 -18.88 17.40 0.10
N TYR A 393 -17.57 17.16 0.01
CA TYR A 393 -16.98 16.59 -1.20
C TYR A 393 -17.25 15.09 -1.34
N TRP A 394 -17.26 14.32 -0.25
CA TRP A 394 -17.73 12.93 -0.29
C TRP A 394 -19.20 12.82 -0.74
N ARG A 395 -20.06 13.74 -0.26
CA ARG A 395 -21.45 13.87 -0.70
C ARG A 395 -21.53 14.10 -2.22
N LYS A 396 -20.79 15.06 -2.76
CA LYS A 396 -20.75 15.35 -4.21
C LYS A 396 -20.20 14.19 -5.04
N ALA A 397 -19.22 13.44 -4.54
CA ALA A 397 -18.71 12.24 -5.23
C ALA A 397 -19.79 11.16 -5.32
N VAL A 398 -20.54 10.94 -4.23
CA VAL A 398 -21.67 10.01 -4.16
C VAL A 398 -22.84 10.43 -5.06
N GLU A 399 -23.21 11.72 -5.04
CA GLU A 399 -24.27 12.30 -5.89
C GLU A 399 -23.95 12.18 -7.40
N ASN A 400 -22.67 12.22 -7.75
CA ASN A 400 -22.19 12.01 -9.13
C ASN A 400 -21.86 10.54 -9.44
N ASN A 401 -22.41 9.59 -8.68
CA ASN A 401 -22.30 8.14 -8.91
C ASN A 401 -20.85 7.63 -8.97
N SER A 402 -20.02 8.02 -7.99
CA SER A 402 -18.69 7.42 -7.78
C SER A 402 -18.74 5.89 -7.86
N THR A 403 -17.74 5.30 -8.52
CA THR A 403 -17.50 3.85 -8.54
C THR A 403 -16.56 3.40 -7.42
N ASN A 404 -16.09 4.33 -6.58
CA ASN A 404 -15.23 4.06 -5.45
C ASN A 404 -16.11 3.73 -4.21
N PRO A 405 -16.15 2.48 -3.71
CA PRO A 405 -16.97 2.11 -2.55
C PRO A 405 -16.61 2.93 -1.31
N LEU A 406 -15.38 3.44 -1.21
CA LEU A 406 -14.95 4.24 -0.06
C LEU A 406 -15.51 5.65 -0.06
N ALA A 407 -15.91 6.22 -1.21
CA ALA A 407 -16.62 7.50 -1.21
C ALA A 407 -17.91 7.40 -0.39
N TYR A 408 -18.65 6.31 -0.56
CA TYR A 408 -19.84 5.97 0.24
C TYR A 408 -19.49 5.71 1.71
N VAL A 409 -18.46 4.90 1.99
CA VAL A 409 -18.02 4.61 3.39
C VAL A 409 -17.62 5.88 4.13
N TRP A 410 -16.85 6.78 3.49
CA TRP A 410 -16.42 8.03 4.11
C TRP A 410 -17.56 9.04 4.28
N PHE A 411 -18.45 9.17 3.29
CA PHE A 411 -19.66 9.98 3.42
C PHE A 411 -20.54 9.50 4.58
N LEU A 412 -20.86 8.21 4.62
CA LEU A 412 -21.68 7.60 5.67
C LEU A 412 -21.03 7.72 7.05
N ARG A 413 -19.73 7.43 7.18
CA ARG A 413 -19.00 7.49 8.45
C ARG A 413 -18.84 8.92 9.00
N SER A 414 -18.86 9.94 8.14
CA SER A 414 -18.86 11.36 8.54
C SER A 414 -20.26 11.97 8.65
N SER A 415 -21.33 11.20 8.37
CA SER A 415 -22.71 11.64 8.58
C SER A 415 -23.10 11.60 10.06
N ARG A 416 -23.61 12.74 10.56
CA ARG A 416 -24.13 12.88 11.95
C ARG A 416 -25.25 11.89 12.28
N GLU A 417 -25.96 11.38 11.28
CA GLU A 417 -27.02 10.38 11.46
C GLU A 417 -26.47 9.00 11.81
N VAL A 418 -25.26 8.68 11.34
CA VAL A 418 -24.56 7.43 11.65
C VAL A 418 -23.66 7.59 12.88
N GLU A 419 -22.97 8.73 13.02
CA GLU A 419 -22.01 8.98 14.10
C GLU A 419 -22.69 9.14 15.48
N ASN A 420 -23.79 9.92 15.57
CA ASN A 420 -24.50 10.15 16.82
C ASN A 420 -25.43 8.96 17.17
N SER A 421 -24.86 7.76 17.27
CA SER A 421 -25.55 6.55 17.71
C SER A 421 -25.84 6.61 19.21
N SER A 422 -27.10 6.49 19.61
CA SER A 422 -27.50 6.27 21.00
C SER A 422 -28.57 5.18 21.09
N LEU A 423 -28.61 4.46 22.20
CA LEU A 423 -29.40 3.22 22.37
C LEU A 423 -30.88 3.35 21.99
N LYS A 424 -31.49 4.51 22.24
CA LYS A 424 -32.93 4.77 21.99
C LYS A 424 -33.20 5.65 20.79
N ARG A 425 -32.17 6.07 20.05
CA ARG A 425 -32.35 6.87 18.83
C ARG A 425 -32.88 5.98 17.71
N ILE A 426 -34.03 6.36 17.18
CA ILE A 426 -34.54 5.89 15.89
C ILE A 426 -34.43 7.06 14.92
N MET A 427 -33.76 6.87 13.79
CA MET A 427 -33.67 7.90 12.74
C MET A 427 -35.00 7.96 11.95
N PRO A 428 -35.36 9.11 11.34
CA PRO A 428 -36.54 9.19 10.49
C PRO A 428 -36.51 8.19 9.32
N GLY A 429 -37.67 7.69 8.91
CA GLY A 429 -37.78 6.68 7.87
C GLY A 429 -37.08 7.07 6.56
N PHE A 430 -37.29 8.30 6.09
CA PHE A 430 -36.64 8.82 4.87
C PHE A 430 -35.11 8.84 4.98
N VAL A 431 -34.56 9.23 6.14
CA VAL A 431 -33.12 9.20 6.42
C VAL A 431 -32.60 7.77 6.34
N SER A 432 -33.29 6.81 6.97
CA SER A 432 -32.89 5.40 6.92
C SER A 432 -32.88 4.86 5.50
N THR A 433 -33.87 5.22 4.68
CA THR A 433 -33.98 4.80 3.27
C THR A 433 -32.81 5.32 2.44
N GLU A 434 -32.42 6.60 2.59
CA GLU A 434 -31.27 7.14 1.87
C GLU A 434 -29.95 6.50 2.33
N LEU A 435 -29.68 6.42 3.64
CA LEU A 435 -28.45 5.80 4.14
C LEU A 435 -28.34 4.31 3.74
N ARG A 436 -29.47 3.59 3.68
CA ARG A 436 -29.55 2.20 3.21
C ARG A 436 -29.16 2.05 1.75
N LYS A 437 -29.67 2.90 0.84
CA LYS A 437 -29.27 2.90 -0.57
C LYS A 437 -27.76 3.05 -0.73
N LEU A 438 -27.17 3.96 0.05
CA LEU A 438 -25.75 4.29 -0.03
C LEU A 438 -24.84 3.16 0.51
N VAL A 439 -25.21 2.53 1.62
CA VAL A 439 -24.42 1.40 2.15
C VAL A 439 -24.61 0.12 1.33
N ASP A 440 -25.80 -0.10 0.78
CA ASP A 440 -26.05 -1.18 -0.18
C ASP A 440 -25.21 -0.98 -1.45
N ARG A 441 -25.14 0.26 -1.97
CA ARG A 441 -24.30 0.59 -3.13
C ARG A 441 -22.80 0.37 -2.86
N ALA A 442 -22.32 0.68 -1.66
CA ALA A 442 -20.94 0.38 -1.27
C ALA A 442 -20.65 -1.13 -1.30
N LEU A 443 -21.60 -1.96 -0.84
CA LEU A 443 -21.50 -3.43 -0.83
C LEU A 443 -21.70 -4.06 -2.22
N GLU A 444 -22.42 -3.43 -3.13
CA GLU A 444 -22.46 -3.81 -4.55
C GLU A 444 -21.12 -3.58 -5.25
N LEU A 445 -20.47 -2.45 -4.95
CA LEU A 445 -19.18 -2.07 -5.52
C LEU A 445 -18.02 -2.91 -4.93
N ALA A 446 -18.08 -3.26 -3.64
CA ALA A 446 -17.10 -4.12 -2.98
C ALA A 446 -17.76 -5.03 -1.91
N PRO A 447 -18.16 -6.27 -2.28
CA PRO A 447 -18.76 -7.24 -1.36
C PRO A 447 -17.84 -7.70 -0.22
N ASP A 448 -16.54 -7.40 -0.28
CA ASP A 448 -15.51 -7.68 0.73
C ASP A 448 -15.14 -6.45 1.60
N CYS A 449 -15.84 -5.32 1.43
CA CYS A 449 -15.65 -4.10 2.21
C CYS A 449 -16.27 -4.21 3.62
N MET A 450 -15.49 -4.71 4.58
CA MET A 450 -15.92 -4.92 5.97
C MET A 450 -16.44 -3.65 6.65
N GLU A 451 -15.91 -2.48 6.32
CA GLU A 451 -16.37 -1.18 6.82
C GLU A 451 -17.80 -0.85 6.38
N ALA A 452 -18.23 -1.32 5.20
CA ALA A 452 -19.60 -1.12 4.74
C ALA A 452 -20.57 -2.03 5.50
N TYR A 453 -20.16 -3.25 5.90
CA TYR A 453 -20.95 -4.10 6.80
C TYR A 453 -21.03 -3.54 8.24
N GLU A 454 -19.97 -2.92 8.76
CA GLU A 454 -20.02 -2.17 10.04
C GLU A 454 -21.07 -1.06 9.96
N LEU A 455 -21.02 -0.24 8.90
CA LEU A 455 -21.98 0.84 8.66
C LEU A 455 -23.41 0.31 8.48
N LEU A 456 -23.61 -0.79 7.76
CA LEU A 456 -24.91 -1.43 7.57
C LEU A 456 -25.50 -1.82 8.93
N ALA A 457 -24.74 -2.49 9.80
CA ALA A 457 -25.20 -2.83 11.14
C ALA A 457 -25.58 -1.59 11.95
N MET A 458 -24.75 -0.53 11.92
CA MET A 458 -25.01 0.73 12.63
C MET A 458 -26.28 1.45 12.12
N ILE A 459 -26.51 1.48 10.81
CA ILE A 459 -27.71 2.09 10.19
C ILE A 459 -28.95 1.29 10.55
N GLU A 460 -28.93 -0.03 10.40
CA GLU A 460 -30.06 -0.91 10.71
C GLU A 460 -30.43 -0.85 12.21
N SER A 461 -29.44 -0.77 13.11
CA SER A 461 -29.69 -0.66 14.55
C SER A 461 -30.50 0.57 14.96
N GLN A 462 -30.47 1.62 14.14
CA GLN A 462 -31.16 2.90 14.35
C GLN A 462 -32.31 3.14 13.36
N SER A 463 -32.54 2.25 12.39
CA SER A 463 -33.62 2.38 11.39
C SER A 463 -34.99 2.01 12.00
N PRO A 464 -36.12 2.65 11.63
CA PRO A 464 -37.43 2.35 12.23
C PRO A 464 -37.83 0.88 12.17
N GLU A 465 -37.73 0.29 10.98
CA GLU A 465 -37.82 -1.15 10.72
C GLU A 465 -36.41 -1.72 10.54
N ILE A 466 -36.22 -3.03 10.71
CA ILE A 466 -34.90 -3.70 10.61
C ILE A 466 -34.94 -4.72 9.48
N ARG A 467 -33.99 -4.63 8.54
CA ARG A 467 -33.82 -5.56 7.41
C ARG A 467 -33.07 -6.82 7.85
N VAL A 468 -33.80 -7.77 8.44
CA VAL A 468 -33.24 -9.02 9.01
C VAL A 468 -32.39 -9.79 7.99
N GLU A 469 -32.80 -9.82 6.72
CA GLU A 469 -32.08 -10.47 5.62
C GLU A 469 -30.71 -9.83 5.32
N LYS A 470 -30.57 -8.52 5.55
CA LYS A 470 -29.30 -7.80 5.45
C LYS A 470 -28.41 -8.05 6.67
N ILE A 471 -29.01 -8.21 7.86
CA ILE A 471 -28.28 -8.55 9.10
C ILE A 471 -27.65 -9.94 9.02
N ASN A 472 -28.29 -10.92 8.38
CA ASN A 472 -27.67 -12.24 8.15
C ASN A 472 -26.33 -12.12 7.40
N LYS A 473 -26.23 -11.24 6.40
CA LYS A 473 -24.96 -10.99 5.69
C LYS A 473 -23.91 -10.33 6.58
N VAL A 474 -24.31 -9.47 7.52
CA VAL A 474 -23.39 -8.92 8.55
C VAL A 474 -22.86 -10.05 9.43
N LEU A 475 -23.70 -11.01 9.83
CA LEU A 475 -23.30 -12.17 10.65
C LEU A 475 -22.32 -13.09 9.91
N GLU A 476 -22.53 -13.34 8.61
CA GLU A 476 -21.59 -14.06 7.74
C GLU A 476 -20.23 -13.35 7.68
N ALA A 477 -20.25 -12.03 7.45
CA ALA A 477 -19.06 -11.19 7.36
C ALA A 477 -18.29 -11.03 8.69
N LEU A 478 -18.92 -11.27 9.85
CA LEU A 478 -18.26 -11.14 11.16
C LEU A 478 -16.95 -11.92 11.24
N SER A 479 -16.88 -13.11 10.64
CA SER A 479 -15.68 -13.96 10.65
C SER A 479 -14.45 -13.25 10.08
N SER A 480 -14.63 -12.50 8.99
CA SER A 480 -13.61 -11.70 8.29
C SER A 480 -13.33 -10.34 8.94
N MET A 481 -14.20 -9.84 9.82
CA MET A 481 -13.96 -8.60 10.56
C MET A 481 -12.91 -8.80 11.66
N ARG A 482 -11.85 -7.98 11.70
CA ARG A 482 -10.88 -7.98 12.80
C ARG A 482 -11.33 -7.16 14.00
N HIS A 483 -11.82 -5.94 13.77
CA HIS A 483 -12.41 -5.09 14.80
C HIS A 483 -13.94 -5.21 14.71
N ARG A 484 -14.57 -5.63 15.81
CA ARG A 484 -16.02 -5.95 15.84
C ARG A 484 -16.82 -5.14 16.85
N SER A 485 -16.18 -4.26 17.63
CA SER A 485 -16.81 -3.56 18.77
C SER A 485 -18.10 -2.82 18.38
N LYS A 486 -18.06 -2.06 17.27
CA LYS A 486 -19.23 -1.32 16.76
C LYS A 486 -20.28 -2.26 16.19
N THR A 487 -19.87 -3.23 15.37
CA THR A 487 -20.78 -4.23 14.77
C THR A 487 -21.51 -5.05 15.85
N TYR A 488 -20.80 -5.55 16.86
CA TYR A 488 -21.40 -6.27 17.98
C TYR A 488 -22.32 -5.39 18.82
N HIS A 489 -21.95 -4.13 19.08
CA HIS A 489 -22.84 -3.19 19.77
C HIS A 489 -24.13 -2.93 18.97
N ALA A 490 -24.02 -2.69 17.66
CA ALA A 490 -25.16 -2.51 16.77
C ALA A 490 -26.05 -3.77 16.69
N LEU A 491 -25.45 -4.96 16.59
CA LEU A 491 -26.17 -6.25 16.64
C LEU A 491 -26.89 -6.45 17.97
N ALA A 492 -26.30 -6.06 19.11
CA ALA A 492 -26.94 -6.13 20.41
C ALA A 492 -28.19 -5.22 20.48
N ILE A 493 -28.11 -4.00 19.94
CA ILE A 493 -29.27 -3.10 19.81
C ILE A 493 -30.34 -3.73 18.91
N ILE A 494 -29.95 -4.29 17.76
CA ILE A 494 -30.86 -4.97 16.82
C ILE A 494 -31.60 -6.12 17.52
N TYR A 495 -30.89 -7.01 18.19
CA TYR A 495 -31.51 -8.15 18.89
C TYR A 495 -32.42 -7.70 20.04
N TRP A 496 -32.03 -6.68 20.81
CA TRP A 496 -32.89 -6.09 21.84
C TRP A 496 -34.18 -5.53 21.24
N ARG A 497 -34.10 -4.75 20.15
CA ARG A 497 -35.27 -4.18 19.46
C ARG A 497 -36.18 -5.25 18.85
N LEU A 498 -35.61 -6.34 18.34
CA LEU A 498 -36.33 -7.53 17.87
C LEU A 498 -36.84 -8.44 19.01
N LYS A 499 -36.70 -8.03 20.28
CA LYS A 499 -37.08 -8.80 21.49
C LYS A 499 -36.39 -10.16 21.62
N ARG A 500 -35.30 -10.36 20.86
CA ARG A 500 -34.39 -11.51 20.90
C ARG A 500 -33.36 -11.35 22.02
N TYR A 501 -33.84 -11.24 23.26
CA TYR A 501 -33.00 -10.88 24.42
C TYR A 501 -31.84 -11.84 24.67
N ALA A 502 -32.04 -13.15 24.46
CA ALA A 502 -30.97 -14.15 24.62
C ALA A 502 -29.83 -13.95 23.60
N ASP A 503 -30.13 -13.58 22.36
CA ASP A 503 -29.13 -13.30 21.33
C ASP A 503 -28.38 -11.99 21.63
N ALA A 504 -29.08 -10.97 22.14
CA ALA A 504 -28.45 -9.74 22.61
C ALA A 504 -27.49 -10.03 23.78
N GLU A 505 -27.93 -10.76 24.80
CA GLU A 505 -27.09 -11.20 25.92
C GLU A 505 -25.87 -12.01 25.45
N ALA A 506 -26.03 -12.90 24.46
CA ALA A 506 -24.95 -13.71 23.89
C ALA A 506 -23.90 -12.86 23.16
N VAL A 507 -24.31 -11.93 22.29
CA VAL A 507 -23.39 -11.00 21.60
C VAL A 507 -22.64 -10.13 22.61
N ILE A 508 -23.35 -9.59 23.60
CA ILE A 508 -22.73 -8.74 24.63
C ILE A 508 -21.75 -9.57 25.48
N LYS A 509 -22.04 -10.83 25.77
CA LYS A 509 -21.12 -11.75 26.46
C LYS A 509 -19.82 -11.93 25.66
N VAL A 510 -19.91 -12.29 24.38
CA VAL A 510 -18.75 -12.41 23.47
C VAL A 510 -17.93 -11.12 23.47
N MET A 511 -18.60 -9.97 23.28
CA MET A 511 -17.95 -8.67 23.22
C MET A 511 -17.31 -8.25 24.56
N SER A 512 -17.88 -8.67 25.71
CA SER A 512 -17.35 -8.37 27.03
C SER A 512 -16.05 -9.11 27.34
N VAL A 513 -15.92 -10.36 26.88
CA VAL A 513 -14.72 -11.19 27.07
C VAL A 513 -13.67 -11.00 25.98
N ASP A 514 -14.03 -10.49 24.80
CA ASP A 514 -13.06 -10.14 23.77
C ASP A 514 -12.15 -9.00 24.27
N PRO A 515 -10.83 -9.22 24.38
CA PRO A 515 -9.90 -8.19 24.85
C PRO A 515 -9.80 -7.00 23.90
N ARG A 516 -10.06 -7.19 22.60
CA ARG A 516 -9.95 -6.16 21.55
C ARG A 516 -11.14 -5.21 21.52
N THR A 517 -12.22 -5.52 22.25
CA THR A 517 -13.34 -4.59 22.40
C THR A 517 -12.94 -3.46 23.34
N ASP A 518 -13.06 -2.22 22.86
CA ASP A 518 -12.74 -1.02 23.62
C ASP A 518 -13.72 -0.79 24.79
N TYR A 519 -13.25 -0.04 25.80
CA TYR A 519 -14.03 0.24 27.01
C TYR A 519 -15.33 1.02 26.72
N LYS A 520 -15.37 1.88 25.68
CA LYS A 520 -16.59 2.65 25.36
C LYS A 520 -17.67 1.72 24.80
N ALA A 521 -17.30 0.80 23.90
CA ALA A 521 -18.20 -0.23 23.40
C ALA A 521 -18.70 -1.17 24.53
N LYS A 522 -17.81 -1.65 25.41
CA LYS A 522 -18.20 -2.45 26.59
C LYS A 522 -19.18 -1.71 27.51
N ARG A 523 -19.03 -0.38 27.65
CA ARG A 523 -19.97 0.47 28.40
C ARG A 523 -21.32 0.60 27.69
N ALA A 524 -21.33 0.91 26.41
CA ALA A 524 -22.56 1.11 25.62
C ALA A 524 -23.42 -0.17 25.57
N ALA A 525 -22.80 -1.34 25.35
CA ALA A 525 -23.50 -2.62 25.40
C ALA A 525 -24.11 -2.95 26.78
N ARG A 526 -23.54 -2.43 27.88
CA ARG A 526 -24.12 -2.56 29.22
C ARG A 526 -25.41 -1.74 29.37
N GLU A 527 -25.59 -0.69 28.59
CA GLU A 527 -26.84 0.08 28.54
C GLU A 527 -27.94 -0.77 27.88
N VAL A 528 -27.62 -1.56 26.84
CA VAL A 528 -28.53 -2.56 26.26
C VAL A 528 -28.97 -3.57 27.34
N LEU A 529 -28.04 -4.13 28.11
CA LEU A 529 -28.38 -5.06 29.21
C LEU A 529 -29.29 -4.44 30.28
N ARG A 530 -29.16 -3.14 30.56
CA ARG A 530 -30.05 -2.43 31.50
C ARG A 530 -31.46 -2.29 30.96
N GLU A 531 -31.62 -2.03 29.66
CA GLU A 531 -32.94 -2.00 29.02
C GLU A 531 -33.57 -3.41 28.99
N ILE A 532 -32.80 -4.45 28.69
CA ILE A 532 -33.26 -5.86 28.78
C ILE A 532 -33.71 -6.18 30.20
N ALA A 533 -32.91 -5.83 31.22
CA ALA A 533 -33.26 -6.06 32.63
C ALA A 533 -34.58 -5.36 33.00
N ARG A 534 -34.75 -4.09 32.60
CA ARG A 534 -35.99 -3.32 32.80
C ARG A 534 -37.20 -3.95 32.10
N GLU A 535 -37.05 -4.48 30.89
CA GLU A 535 -38.15 -5.07 30.12
C GLU A 535 -38.48 -6.51 30.54
N THR A 536 -37.57 -7.22 31.22
CA THR A 536 -37.74 -8.64 31.62
C THR A 536 -37.88 -8.85 33.13
N GLY A 537 -37.70 -7.82 33.95
CA GLY A 537 -37.66 -7.93 35.41
C GLY A 537 -36.39 -8.60 35.96
N LYS A 538 -35.39 -8.90 35.12
CA LYS A 538 -34.10 -9.44 35.57
C LYS A 538 -33.32 -8.41 36.41
N PRO A 539 -32.38 -8.85 37.28
CA PRO A 539 -31.49 -7.94 38.00
C PRO A 539 -30.68 -7.02 37.06
N VAL A 540 -30.58 -5.74 37.44
CA VAL A 540 -29.81 -4.74 36.69
C VAL A 540 -28.31 -5.09 36.75
N PRO A 541 -27.58 -5.12 35.62
CA PRO A 541 -26.16 -5.46 35.61
C PRO A 541 -25.33 -4.37 36.33
N ALA A 542 -24.39 -4.83 37.17
CA ALA A 542 -23.45 -3.96 37.86
C ALA A 542 -22.67 -3.07 36.86
N PRO A 543 -22.26 -1.83 37.25
CA PRO A 543 -21.43 -0.97 36.42
C PRO A 543 -20.15 -1.65 35.92
N LEU A 544 -19.54 -1.11 34.87
CA LEU A 544 -18.13 -1.41 34.62
C LEU A 544 -17.29 -0.79 35.75
N PRO A 545 -16.26 -1.47 36.26
CA PRO A 545 -15.24 -0.80 37.04
C PRO A 545 -14.61 0.31 36.18
N PRO A 546 -14.21 1.44 36.78
CA PRO A 546 -13.58 2.54 36.04
C PRO A 546 -12.34 2.05 35.30
N LYS A 547 -12.04 2.68 34.16
CA LYS A 547 -10.80 2.44 33.44
C LYS A 547 -9.63 2.92 34.30
N ILE A 548 -8.77 1.97 34.71
CA ILE A 548 -7.46 2.22 35.34
C ILE A 548 -6.51 2.83 34.31
#